data_AF-A0A739PNS1-F1
#
_entry.id   AF-A0A739PNS1-F1
#
_cell.length_a   1.000
_cell.length_b   1.000
_cell.length_c   1.000
_cell.angle_alpha   90.00
_cell.angle_beta   90.00
_cell.angle_gamma   90.00
#
_symmetry.space_group_name_H-M   'P 1'
#
loop_
_entity.id
_entity.type
_entity.pdbx_description
1 polymer ?
#
loop_
_entity_poly.entity_id
_entity_poly.type
_entity_poly.pdbx_seq_one_letter_code
_entity_poly.pdbx_strand_id
1 'polypeptide(L)'
;SWEIFPPGSKEETLARIFRGKNITSDKKNVAENRYDFFMSLEPKKIVTGNSTFSNYIGAMLEDDLVVFENIEYGNAIYILYDNWDDISKLSRIDLLSGRAGSNFDRIIHSGNWKDEVRKKVAAGRL
;
A
#
# COMPACT_ATOMS: atom_id res chain seq x y z
N SER A 1 -2.28 11.86 8.68
CA SER A 1 -0.99 11.31 9.14
C SER A 1 -1.01 9.81 8.96
N TRP A 2 0.17 9.20 8.99
CA TRP A 2 0.33 7.75 9.01
C TRP A 2 0.46 7.22 10.43
N GLU A 3 -0.15 6.07 10.68
CA GLU A 3 0.07 5.26 11.86
C GLU A 3 0.85 4.03 11.47
N ILE A 4 1.87 3.69 12.24
CA ILE A 4 2.77 2.57 11.98
C ILE A 4 2.70 1.63 13.17
N PHE A 5 2.43 0.36 12.91
CA PHE A 5 2.26 -0.66 13.94
C PHE A 5 2.91 -1.98 13.51
N PRO A 6 3.29 -2.86 14.45
CA PRO A 6 3.67 -4.22 14.12
C PRO A 6 2.53 -4.92 13.34
N PRO A 7 2.82 -5.91 12.47
CA PRO A 7 1.77 -6.64 11.78
C PRO A 7 0.79 -7.26 12.79
N GLY A 8 -0.48 -6.89 12.67
CA GLY A 8 -1.56 -7.35 13.53
C GLY A 8 -2.40 -8.44 12.88
N SER A 9 -3.56 -8.74 13.45
CA SER A 9 -4.50 -9.65 12.78
C SER A 9 -5.10 -9.00 11.54
N LYS A 10 -5.56 -9.86 10.61
CA LYS A 10 -6.29 -9.44 9.41
C LYS A 10 -7.54 -8.66 9.80
N GLU A 11 -8.26 -9.17 10.78
CA GLU A 11 -9.51 -8.61 11.29
C GLU A 11 -9.31 -7.20 11.85
N GLU A 12 -8.26 -6.99 12.65
CA GLU A 12 -7.94 -5.68 13.22
C GLU A 12 -7.60 -4.65 12.15
N THR A 13 -6.75 -5.03 11.20
CA THR A 13 -6.31 -4.12 10.13
C THR A 13 -7.49 -3.73 9.23
N LEU A 14 -8.31 -4.70 8.84
CA LEU A 14 -9.49 -4.45 8.03
C LEU A 14 -10.56 -3.66 8.80
N ALA A 15 -10.75 -3.91 10.10
CA ALA A 15 -11.67 -3.14 10.92
C ALA A 15 -11.28 -1.64 10.99
N ARG A 16 -9.97 -1.33 11.05
CA ARG A 16 -9.47 0.05 10.98
C ARG A 16 -9.78 0.68 9.63
N ILE A 17 -9.48 -0.04 8.55
CA ILE A 17 -9.73 0.43 7.19
C ILE A 17 -11.23 0.66 6.94
N PHE A 18 -12.11 -0.23 7.39
CA PHE A 18 -13.54 -0.13 7.13
C PHE A 18 -14.30 0.74 8.14
N ARG A 19 -13.61 1.28 9.15
CA ARG A 19 -14.24 2.04 10.23
C ARG A 19 -15.07 3.20 9.67
N GLY A 20 -16.38 3.18 9.96
CA GLY A 20 -17.32 4.23 9.54
C GLY A 20 -17.67 4.22 8.05
N LYS A 21 -17.39 3.13 7.32
CA LYS A 21 -17.67 2.99 5.89
C LYS A 21 -18.71 1.91 5.62
N ASN A 22 -19.58 2.15 4.64
CA ASN A 22 -20.48 1.13 4.09
C ASN A 22 -19.74 0.40 2.96
N ILE A 23 -19.19 -0.77 3.27
CA ILE A 23 -18.36 -1.56 2.36
C ILE A 23 -19.20 -2.70 1.78
N THR A 24 -19.20 -2.83 0.45
CA THR A 24 -19.84 -3.98 -0.22
C THR A 24 -19.01 -5.25 -0.05
N SER A 25 -19.63 -6.42 -0.20
CA SER A 25 -18.91 -7.70 -0.14
C SER A 25 -17.76 -7.78 -1.15
N ASP A 26 -17.93 -7.24 -2.36
CA ASP A 26 -16.88 -7.22 -3.37
C ASP A 26 -15.67 -6.38 -2.95
N LYS A 27 -15.90 -5.19 -2.39
CA LYS A 27 -14.83 -4.33 -1.88
C LYS A 27 -14.10 -4.99 -0.70
N LYS A 28 -14.86 -5.66 0.17
CA LYS A 28 -14.28 -6.43 1.28
C LYS A 28 -13.37 -7.54 0.76
N ASN A 29 -13.83 -8.32 -0.22
CA ASN A 29 -13.03 -9.40 -0.83
C ASN A 29 -11.76 -8.87 -1.50
N VAL A 30 -11.84 -7.73 -2.19
CA VAL A 30 -10.67 -7.08 -2.81
C VAL A 30 -9.68 -6.68 -1.72
N ALA A 31 -10.12 -5.94 -0.70
CA ALA A 31 -9.26 -5.49 0.39
C ALA A 31 -8.64 -6.67 1.17
N GLU A 32 -9.38 -7.76 1.37
CA GLU A 32 -8.85 -9.00 1.94
C GLU A 32 -7.75 -9.62 1.07
N ASN A 33 -7.96 -9.71 -0.25
CA ASN A 33 -6.95 -10.21 -1.19
C ASN A 33 -5.68 -9.35 -1.20
N ARG A 34 -5.85 -8.03 -1.08
CA ARG A 34 -4.75 -7.07 -0.99
C ARG A 34 -3.98 -7.22 0.30
N TYR A 35 -4.68 -7.30 1.43
CA TYR A 35 -4.09 -7.54 2.73
C TYR A 35 -3.27 -8.85 2.75
N ASP A 36 -3.85 -9.95 2.27
CA ASP A 36 -3.18 -11.25 2.24
C ASP A 36 -1.90 -11.18 1.38
N PHE A 37 -1.94 -10.43 0.28
CA PHE A 37 -0.75 -10.21 -0.53
C PHE A 37 0.31 -9.38 0.21
N PHE A 38 -0.08 -8.29 0.89
CA PHE A 38 0.82 -7.45 1.68
C PHE A 38 1.53 -8.28 2.76
N MET A 39 0.77 -9.12 3.46
CA MET A 39 1.33 -10.03 4.47
C MET A 39 2.26 -11.08 3.88
N SER A 40 2.02 -11.54 2.65
CA SER A 40 2.92 -12.47 1.95
C SER A 40 4.29 -11.88 1.59
N LEU A 41 4.46 -10.56 1.72
CA LEU A 41 5.75 -9.88 1.55
C LEU A 41 6.57 -9.82 2.85
N GLU A 42 6.03 -10.36 3.95
CA GLU A 42 6.64 -10.39 5.28
C GLU A 42 7.03 -8.98 5.77
N PRO A 43 6.06 -8.07 5.93
CA PRO A 43 6.35 -6.71 6.38
C PRO A 43 6.84 -6.68 7.82
N LYS A 44 7.78 -5.79 8.11
CA LYS A 44 8.22 -5.48 9.48
C LYS A 44 7.16 -4.67 10.23
N LYS A 45 6.44 -3.81 9.52
CA LYS A 45 5.39 -2.94 10.06
C LYS A 45 4.28 -2.75 9.03
N ILE A 46 3.07 -2.46 9.51
CA ILE A 46 1.95 -2.02 8.68
C ILE A 46 1.78 -0.52 8.87
N VAL A 47 1.51 0.17 7.76
CA VAL A 47 1.21 1.59 7.71
C VAL A 47 -0.28 1.75 7.39
N THR A 48 -1.02 2.53 8.18
CA THR A 48 -2.39 2.93 7.83
C THR A 48 -2.55 4.43 7.91
N GLY A 49 -3.40 4.98 7.04
CA GLY A 49 -3.71 6.40 7.10
C GLY A 49 -4.87 6.73 8.04
N ASN A 50 -4.85 7.95 8.54
CA ASN A 50 -5.96 8.55 9.30
C ASN A 50 -6.68 9.64 8.49
N SER A 51 -7.93 9.91 8.86
CA SER A 51 -8.77 10.97 8.27
C SER A 51 -8.84 10.89 6.74
N THR A 52 -8.23 11.84 6.02
CA THR A 52 -8.18 11.89 4.56
C THR A 52 -7.44 10.72 3.93
N PHE A 53 -6.56 10.06 4.70
CA PHE A 53 -5.79 8.90 4.25
C PHE A 53 -6.36 7.56 4.74
N SER A 54 -7.57 7.55 5.32
CA SER A 54 -8.19 6.34 5.92
C SER A 54 -8.42 5.17 4.97
N ASN A 55 -8.26 5.36 3.66
CA ASN A 55 -8.37 4.29 2.66
C ASN A 55 -7.01 3.69 2.28
N TYR A 56 -5.90 4.17 2.85
CA TYR A 56 -4.57 3.73 2.48
C TYR A 56 -4.01 2.72 3.47
N ILE A 57 -3.32 1.73 2.91
CA ILE A 57 -2.55 0.72 3.64
C ILE A 57 -1.16 0.60 3.02
N GLY A 58 -0.16 0.36 3.87
CA GLY A 58 1.21 0.07 3.50
C GLY A 58 1.77 -1.16 4.21
N ALA A 59 2.55 -1.95 3.49
CA ALA A 59 3.47 -2.95 4.03
C ALA A 59 4.87 -2.35 4.02
N MET A 60 5.38 -1.99 5.20
CA MET A 60 6.73 -1.48 5.39
C MET A 60 7.68 -2.68 5.52
N LEU A 61 8.48 -2.88 4.49
CA LEU A 61 9.39 -4.02 4.36
C LEU A 61 10.75 -3.68 4.97
N GLU A 62 11.23 -2.47 4.70
CA GLU A 62 12.42 -1.84 5.27
C GLU A 62 12.09 -0.39 5.66
N ASP A 63 13.00 0.32 6.32
CA ASP A 63 12.75 1.71 6.76
C ASP A 63 12.57 2.67 5.56
N ASP A 64 13.13 2.31 4.41
CA ASP A 64 13.13 3.04 3.13
C ASP A 64 12.35 2.30 2.02
N LEU A 65 11.65 1.20 2.32
CA LEU A 65 10.90 0.42 1.33
C LEU A 65 9.48 0.11 1.82
N VAL A 66 8.50 0.75 1.19
CA VAL A 66 7.08 0.59 1.53
C VAL A 66 6.26 0.22 0.30
N VAL A 67 5.56 -0.91 0.37
CA VAL A 67 4.54 -1.27 -0.62
C VAL A 67 3.21 -0.69 -0.16
N PHE A 68 2.54 0.09 -1.01
CA PHE A 68 1.52 1.04 -0.60
C PHE A 68 0.35 1.08 -1.57
N GLU A 69 -0.90 1.12 -1.08
CA GLU A 69 -2.07 1.30 -1.95
C GLU A 69 -3.26 1.96 -1.26
N ASN A 70 -4.20 2.45 -2.07
CA ASN A 70 -5.51 2.88 -1.63
C ASN A 70 -6.52 1.79 -1.96
N ILE A 71 -7.17 1.23 -0.93
CA ILE A 71 -8.12 0.12 -1.07
C ILE A 71 -9.45 0.52 -1.75
N GLU A 72 -9.76 1.81 -1.80
CA GLU A 72 -10.96 2.37 -2.44
C GLU A 72 -10.67 3.03 -3.80
N TYR A 73 -9.44 3.46 -4.06
CA TYR A 73 -9.08 4.27 -5.22
C TYR A 73 -8.05 3.60 -6.13
N GLY A 74 -8.48 3.35 -7.37
CA GLY A 74 -7.63 2.90 -8.46
C GLY A 74 -7.46 1.38 -8.53
N ASN A 75 -6.69 0.95 -9.53
CA ASN A 75 -6.28 -0.43 -9.76
C ASN A 75 -4.75 -0.49 -9.77
N ALA A 76 -4.06 0.14 -8.81
CA ALA A 76 -2.60 0.10 -8.78
C ALA A 76 -2.04 0.09 -7.36
N ILE A 77 -0.96 -0.67 -7.22
CA ILE A 77 -0.10 -0.71 -6.05
C ILE A 77 1.17 0.09 -6.36
N TYR A 78 1.69 0.74 -5.34
CA TYR A 78 2.89 1.56 -5.43
C TYR A 78 3.98 0.93 -4.57
N ILE A 79 5.21 0.97 -5.04
CA ILE A 79 6.38 0.61 -4.25
C ILE A 79 7.14 1.90 -4.10
N LEU A 80 7.27 2.37 -2.86
CA LEU A 80 7.85 3.66 -2.52
C LEU A 80 9.22 3.43 -1.89
N TYR A 81 10.20 4.21 -2.34
CA TYR A 81 11.59 4.12 -1.91
C TYR A 81 12.01 5.39 -1.14
N ASP A 82 13.06 5.30 -0.33
CA ASP A 82 13.69 6.40 0.40
C ASP A 82 12.68 7.26 1.18
N ASN A 83 12.33 8.42 0.63
CA ASN A 83 11.41 9.41 1.18
C ASN A 83 9.93 9.04 0.98
N TRP A 84 9.59 7.77 1.27
CA TRP A 84 8.25 7.22 1.04
C TRP A 84 7.14 8.04 1.72
N ASP A 85 7.40 8.64 2.89
CA ASP A 85 6.40 9.43 3.61
C ASP A 85 5.97 10.66 2.79
N ASP A 86 6.90 11.36 2.15
CA ASP A 86 6.59 12.51 1.30
C ASP A 86 5.92 12.06 0.00
N ILE A 87 6.43 10.99 -0.62
CA ILE A 87 5.88 10.47 -1.88
C ILE A 87 4.44 9.96 -1.68
N SER A 88 4.15 9.29 -0.57
CA SER A 88 2.83 8.74 -0.25
C SER A 88 1.74 9.81 -0.11
N LYS A 89 2.13 11.07 0.12
CA LYS A 89 1.23 12.23 0.24
C LYS A 89 0.97 12.92 -1.09
N LEU A 90 1.71 12.59 -2.15
CA LEU A 90 1.52 13.17 -3.48
C LEU A 90 0.22 12.68 -4.13
N SER A 91 -0.42 13.57 -4.90
CA SER A 91 -1.56 13.16 -5.71
C SER A 91 -1.10 12.25 -6.85
N ARG A 92 -2.02 11.48 -7.44
CA ARG A 92 -1.73 10.69 -8.66
C ARG A 92 -1.16 11.55 -9.78
N ILE A 93 -1.67 12.77 -9.96
CA ILE A 93 -1.19 13.69 -11.00
C ILE A 93 0.25 14.09 -10.69
N ASP A 94 0.58 14.36 -9.43
CA ASP A 94 1.92 14.75 -9.02
C ASP A 94 2.92 13.60 -9.19
N LEU A 95 2.55 12.38 -8.79
CA LEU A 95 3.35 11.18 -9.01
C LEU A 95 3.67 10.98 -10.51
N LEU A 96 2.66 11.12 -11.37
CA LEU A 96 2.80 10.90 -12.81
C LEU A 96 3.43 12.10 -13.55
N SER A 97 3.49 13.28 -12.93
CA SER A 97 4.11 14.48 -13.50
C SER A 97 5.64 14.47 -13.48
N GLY A 98 6.25 13.44 -12.88
CA GLY A 98 7.71 13.34 -12.71
C GLY A 98 8.24 14.03 -11.45
N ARG A 99 7.38 14.72 -10.67
CA ARG A 99 7.77 15.35 -9.39
C ARG A 99 8.28 14.36 -8.35
N ALA A 100 7.85 13.11 -8.43
CA ALA A 100 8.30 12.03 -7.55
C ALA A 100 9.61 11.35 -8.04
N GLY A 101 10.15 11.77 -9.19
CA GLY A 101 11.36 11.19 -9.76
C GLY A 101 11.25 9.68 -10.00
N SER A 102 12.32 8.95 -9.70
CA SER A 102 12.43 7.49 -9.79
C SER A 102 12.19 6.78 -8.46
N ASN A 103 11.76 7.50 -7.41
CA ASN A 103 11.65 6.96 -6.04
C ASN A 103 10.33 6.21 -5.81
N PHE A 104 9.68 5.77 -6.90
CA PHE A 104 8.55 4.85 -6.80
C PHE A 104 8.39 4.01 -8.08
N ASP A 105 7.83 2.82 -7.91
CA ASP A 105 7.22 2.05 -8.98
C ASP A 105 5.69 2.07 -8.82
N ARG A 106 4.98 2.06 -9.96
CA ARG A 106 3.52 1.92 -10.00
C ARG A 106 3.15 0.70 -10.83
N ILE A 107 2.49 -0.27 -10.19
CA ILE A 107 2.07 -1.53 -10.83
C ILE A 107 0.55 -1.58 -10.87
N ILE A 108 -0.02 -1.74 -12.06
CA ILE A 108 -1.47 -1.88 -12.23
C ILE A 108 -1.89 -3.31 -11.88
N HIS A 109 -3.01 -3.45 -11.16
CA HIS A 109 -3.66 -4.71 -10.78
C HIS A 109 -4.25 -5.44 -12.00
N SER A 110 -3.39 -5.88 -12.91
CA SER A 110 -3.73 -6.62 -14.13
C SER A 110 -2.76 -7.78 -14.35
N GLY A 111 -3.26 -8.93 -14.81
CA GLY A 111 -2.42 -10.10 -15.06
C GLY A 111 -1.59 -10.51 -13.83
N ASN A 112 -0.28 -10.64 -14.01
CA ASN A 112 0.66 -11.13 -12.99
C ASN A 112 1.22 -10.02 -12.09
N TRP A 113 0.42 -9.01 -11.77
CA TRP A 113 0.86 -7.85 -10.98
C TRP A 113 1.53 -8.23 -9.63
N LYS A 114 1.09 -9.31 -8.98
CA LYS A 114 1.69 -9.82 -7.74
C LYS A 114 3.16 -10.21 -7.92
N ASP A 115 3.48 -10.84 -9.05
CA ASP A 115 4.84 -11.28 -9.35
C ASP A 115 5.72 -10.11 -9.73
N GLU A 116 5.18 -9.13 -10.45
CA GLU A 116 5.89 -7.88 -10.73
C GLU A 116 6.23 -7.12 -9.44
N VAL A 117 5.32 -7.06 -8.47
CA VAL A 117 5.62 -6.47 -7.16
C VAL A 117 6.73 -7.24 -6.46
N ARG A 118 6.66 -8.59 -6.42
CA ARG A 118 7.70 -9.40 -5.77
C ARG A 118 9.08 -9.19 -6.39
N LYS A 119 9.17 -9.12 -7.73
CA LYS A 119 10.43 -8.83 -8.42
C LYS A 119 11.01 -7.48 -8.01
N LYS A 120 10.18 -6.44 -7.97
CA LYS A 120 10.59 -5.08 -7.59
C LYS A 120 11.01 -4.99 -6.12
N VAL A 121 10.23 -5.60 -5.23
CA VAL A 121 10.56 -5.72 -3.81
C VAL A 121 11.89 -6.46 -3.60
N ALA A 122 12.12 -7.57 -4.31
CA ALA A 122 13.37 -8.31 -4.21
C ALA A 122 14.57 -7.47 -4.69
N ALA A 123 14.39 -6.67 -5.74
CA ALA A 123 15.43 -5.77 -6.24
C ALA A 123 15.70 -4.58 -5.29
N GLY A 124 14.68 -4.06 -4.60
CA GLY A 124 14.80 -2.95 -3.65
C GLY A 124 15.29 -3.34 -2.25
N ARG A 125 15.42 -4.64 -1.95
CA ARG A 125 15.97 -5.15 -0.68
C ARG A 125 17.50 -5.39 -0.73
N LEU A 126 18.14 -5.17 -1.87
CA LEU A 126 19.58 -5.37 -2.12
C LEU A 126 20.36 -4.09 -1.85
#